data_AF-A0A3L7N0T5-F1
#
_entry.id   AF-A0A3L7N0T5-F1
#
_cell.length_a   1.000
_cell.length_b   1.000
_cell.length_c   1.000
_cell.angle_alpha   90.00
_cell.angle_beta   90.00
_cell.angle_gamma   90.00
#
_symmetry.space_group_name_H-M   'P 1'
#
loop_
_entity.id
_entity.type
_entity.pdbx_description
1 polymer ?
#
loop_
_entity_poly.entity_id
_entity_poly.type
_entity_poly.pdbx_seq_one_letter_code
_entity_poly.pdbx_strand_id
1 'polypeptide(L)'
;MLNHEYLPTVLMLSLTLAGSLQAADFSLSLRQQTDKNQTLQRTIEKQSWKVNETAFIVCDVWDYHHSINAVRRLEEFAPTLNKVLQTARSQGSLIIHSPSDCMDTYKDNPARLRAINSPKAVNLPLSIESWCSRIPAEEKAFYPIDQSDGGEDDDPEEHKAWALKLKGLGRNPGMPWKAQSSLIEIDTNKDFISDKGDEVWNILEQKGIKNVVLLGVHTNMCVLGRPFGLRQLVRNKKNVVLMRDMTDSMYNPKQWPYVDHFTGHDLVISHVERFVCPTITSDQILGGKPFEFKNDSRKIKDVQTLTDLKKVDADSLRKHWNTISLPASPDVQALLQQGKVQWYRSCIRIPSEWVSEKGLTLHLQNSASVVKAWINGNELAINKNAEGACSCLIKPEFINKDDANLLVIRIEDAKAQKNQLHLANLVGKNSLSLAGRWEARLGDDSSWSNIPLPAKFGTSPNVFFEPSK
;
A
#
# COMPACT_ATOMS: atom_id res chain seq x y z
N MET A 1 -25.96 -5.78 -92.21
CA MET A 1 -26.51 -5.33 -90.91
C MET A 1 -26.30 -6.48 -89.94
N LEU A 2 -25.33 -6.31 -89.03
CA LEU A 2 -24.86 -7.34 -88.09
C LEU A 2 -25.69 -7.27 -86.80
N ASN A 3 -26.16 -8.43 -86.34
CA ASN A 3 -26.76 -8.62 -85.02
C ASN A 3 -25.69 -8.52 -83.94
N HIS A 4 -25.92 -7.68 -82.91
CA HIS A 4 -25.13 -7.68 -81.69
C HIS A 4 -25.96 -8.26 -80.53
N GLU A 5 -25.47 -9.37 -79.99
CA GLU A 5 -25.93 -9.98 -78.74
C GLU A 5 -25.50 -9.13 -77.55
N TYR A 6 -26.42 -8.89 -76.62
CA TYR A 6 -26.16 -8.26 -75.32
C TYR A 6 -25.79 -9.33 -74.29
N LEU A 7 -24.58 -9.27 -73.75
CA LEU A 7 -24.14 -10.06 -72.60
C LEU A 7 -24.29 -9.21 -71.32
N PRO A 8 -25.02 -9.65 -70.27
CA PRO A 8 -25.11 -8.88 -69.04
C PRO A 8 -23.84 -9.08 -68.20
N THR A 9 -23.17 -7.98 -67.88
CA THR A 9 -22.01 -7.92 -66.98
C THR A 9 -22.49 -8.15 -65.54
N VAL A 10 -22.17 -9.30 -64.96
CA VAL A 10 -22.40 -9.58 -63.53
C VAL A 10 -21.30 -8.89 -62.72
N LEU A 11 -21.65 -7.78 -62.08
CA LEU A 11 -20.79 -7.08 -61.13
C LEU A 11 -20.83 -7.83 -59.79
N MET A 12 -19.82 -8.66 -59.51
CA MET A 12 -19.66 -9.34 -58.23
C MET A 12 -19.21 -8.32 -57.18
N LEU A 13 -20.15 -7.84 -56.36
CA LEU A 13 -19.88 -7.02 -55.19
C LEU A 13 -19.22 -7.91 -54.12
N SER A 14 -17.91 -7.80 -53.97
CA SER A 14 -17.15 -8.48 -52.92
C SER A 14 -17.42 -7.78 -51.58
N LEU A 15 -18.40 -8.29 -50.83
CA LEU A 15 -18.65 -7.92 -49.45
C LEU A 15 -17.48 -8.45 -48.60
N THR A 16 -16.45 -7.62 -48.39
CA THR A 16 -15.47 -7.90 -47.33
C THR A 16 -16.18 -7.74 -45.99
N LEU A 17 -16.64 -8.85 -45.41
CA LEU A 17 -16.90 -8.90 -43.97
C LEU A 17 -15.58 -8.57 -43.28
N ALA A 18 -15.43 -7.31 -42.87
CA ALA A 18 -14.51 -6.96 -41.81
C ALA A 18 -15.03 -7.66 -40.56
N GLY A 19 -14.62 -8.92 -40.35
CA GLY A 19 -14.77 -9.57 -39.07
C GLY A 19 -14.07 -8.67 -38.06
N SER A 20 -14.86 -8.01 -37.21
CA SER A 20 -14.32 -7.46 -35.98
C SER A 20 -13.58 -8.62 -35.31
N LEU A 21 -12.25 -8.55 -35.25
CA LEU A 21 -11.52 -9.39 -34.31
C LEU A 21 -12.10 -9.02 -32.95
N GLN A 22 -13.02 -9.85 -32.46
CA GLN A 22 -13.53 -9.74 -31.12
C GLN A 22 -12.31 -10.02 -30.26
N ALA A 23 -11.77 -8.96 -29.68
CA ALA A 23 -10.56 -9.03 -28.89
C ALA A 23 -10.79 -10.11 -27.82
N ALA A 24 -9.95 -11.15 -27.85
CA ALA A 24 -10.16 -12.35 -27.05
C ALA A 24 -10.16 -11.98 -25.55
N ASP A 25 -11.08 -12.56 -24.79
CA ASP A 25 -11.10 -12.39 -23.33
C ASP A 25 -9.81 -12.98 -22.71
N PHE A 26 -9.35 -12.39 -21.61
CA PHE A 26 -8.36 -13.03 -20.76
C PHE A 26 -9.00 -14.20 -20.02
N SER A 27 -8.42 -15.39 -20.16
CA SER A 27 -8.75 -16.55 -19.32
C SER A 27 -7.83 -16.55 -18.11
N LEU A 28 -8.35 -16.12 -16.97
CA LEU A 28 -7.59 -15.91 -15.74
C LEU A 28 -7.89 -16.98 -14.70
N SER A 29 -6.87 -17.35 -13.93
CA SER A 29 -6.95 -18.18 -12.74
C SER A 29 -6.60 -17.31 -11.53
N LEU A 30 -7.64 -16.77 -10.90
CA LEU A 30 -7.56 -15.88 -9.75
C LEU A 30 -7.27 -16.71 -8.50
N ARG A 31 -6.15 -16.41 -7.85
CA ARG A 31 -5.73 -17.05 -6.61
C ARG A 31 -6.18 -16.20 -5.42
N GLN A 32 -6.93 -16.79 -4.51
CA GLN A 32 -7.36 -16.17 -3.26
C GLN A 32 -7.02 -17.11 -2.10
N GLN A 33 -7.03 -16.61 -0.87
CA GLN A 33 -6.79 -17.39 0.33
C GLN A 33 -7.93 -17.20 1.32
N THR A 34 -8.40 -18.30 1.92
CA THR A 34 -9.47 -18.30 2.93
C THR A 34 -9.02 -19.03 4.19
N ASP A 35 -9.64 -18.71 5.32
CA ASP A 35 -9.47 -19.45 6.56
C ASP A 35 -10.60 -20.48 6.66
N LYS A 36 -10.26 -21.77 6.51
CA LYS A 36 -11.21 -22.88 6.61
C LYS A 36 -10.74 -23.82 7.71
N ASN A 37 -11.56 -23.98 8.76
CA ASN A 37 -11.25 -24.80 9.93
C ASN A 37 -9.90 -24.43 10.58
N GLN A 38 -9.62 -23.13 10.76
CA GLN A 38 -8.37 -22.61 11.32
C GLN A 38 -7.12 -22.94 10.48
N THR A 39 -7.32 -23.38 9.24
CA THR A 39 -6.26 -23.68 8.29
C THR A 39 -6.38 -22.74 7.09
N LEU A 40 -5.27 -22.12 6.72
CA LEU A 40 -5.21 -21.28 5.54
C LEU A 40 -5.22 -22.17 4.28
N GLN A 41 -6.15 -21.90 3.37
CA GLN A 41 -6.28 -22.61 2.11
C GLN A 41 -6.33 -21.63 0.95
N ARG A 42 -5.45 -21.83 -0.03
CA ARG A 42 -5.53 -21.13 -1.32
C ARG A 42 -6.53 -21.81 -2.24
N THR A 43 -7.37 -21.01 -2.87
CA THR A 43 -8.36 -21.42 -3.86
C THR A 43 -8.10 -20.74 -5.18
N ILE A 44 -8.44 -21.42 -6.27
CA ILE A 44 -8.35 -20.87 -7.63
C ILE A 44 -9.76 -20.74 -8.19
N GLU A 45 -10.10 -19.53 -8.64
CA GLU A 45 -11.31 -19.25 -9.40
C GLU A 45 -10.94 -18.94 -10.85
N LYS A 46 -11.56 -19.64 -11.80
CA LYS A 46 -11.37 -19.34 -13.23
C LYS A 46 -12.35 -18.26 -13.66
N GLN A 47 -11.86 -17.20 -14.28
CA GLN A 47 -12.68 -16.11 -14.81
C GLN A 47 -12.31 -15.77 -16.25
N SER A 48 -13.29 -15.26 -17.00
CA SER A 48 -13.10 -14.70 -18.34
C SER A 48 -13.29 -13.19 -18.26
N TRP A 49 -12.25 -12.41 -18.54
CA TRP A 49 -12.30 -10.95 -18.48
C TRP A 49 -12.19 -10.37 -19.89
N LYS A 50 -13.18 -9.56 -20.29
CA LYS A 50 -13.10 -8.82 -21.55
C LYS A 50 -11.94 -7.84 -21.51
N VAL A 51 -11.05 -7.95 -22.49
CA VAL A 51 -9.84 -7.10 -22.60
C VAL A 51 -10.18 -5.62 -22.67
N ASN A 52 -11.22 -5.24 -23.43
CA ASN A 52 -11.65 -3.84 -23.56
C ASN A 52 -12.38 -3.27 -22.33
N GLU A 53 -12.76 -4.11 -21.36
CA GLU A 53 -13.31 -3.70 -20.06
C GLU A 53 -12.26 -3.85 -18.94
N THR A 54 -10.98 -4.07 -19.29
CA THR A 54 -9.87 -4.33 -18.37
C THR A 54 -8.78 -3.26 -18.49
N ALA A 55 -8.31 -2.75 -17.36
CA ALA A 55 -7.17 -1.83 -17.29
C ALA A 55 -6.00 -2.43 -16.52
N PHE A 56 -4.79 -2.08 -16.92
CA PHE A 56 -3.55 -2.33 -16.19
C PHE A 56 -3.07 -1.01 -15.61
N ILE A 57 -2.91 -0.95 -14.29
CA ILE A 57 -2.37 0.22 -13.60
C ILE A 57 -0.93 -0.09 -13.17
N VAL A 58 0.01 0.72 -13.64
CA VAL A 58 1.44 0.61 -13.35
C VAL A 58 1.78 1.52 -12.17
N CYS A 59 1.83 0.94 -10.98
CA CYS A 59 2.06 1.66 -9.74
C CYS A 59 3.55 1.90 -9.51
N ASP A 60 3.97 3.17 -9.50
CA ASP A 60 5.23 3.62 -8.92
C ASP A 60 6.49 2.86 -9.42
N VAL A 61 6.50 2.39 -10.68
CA VAL A 61 7.67 1.76 -11.31
C VAL A 61 8.69 2.84 -11.70
N TRP A 62 9.31 3.46 -10.71
CA TRP A 62 10.17 4.63 -10.86
C TRP A 62 11.51 4.36 -11.52
N ASP A 63 12.16 5.44 -11.99
CA ASP A 63 13.51 5.42 -12.56
C ASP A 63 14.61 5.17 -11.52
N TYR A 64 14.41 5.59 -10.27
CA TYR A 64 15.32 5.37 -9.16
C TYR A 64 14.57 5.16 -7.84
N HIS A 65 15.25 4.55 -6.87
CA HIS A 65 14.76 4.37 -5.51
C HIS A 65 15.89 4.61 -4.49
N HIS A 66 15.54 4.94 -3.24
CA HIS A 66 16.53 5.21 -2.19
C HIS A 66 17.31 3.96 -1.79
N SER A 67 16.68 2.78 -1.88
CA SER A 67 17.33 1.48 -1.74
C SER A 67 17.84 0.95 -3.09
N ILE A 68 19.11 0.53 -3.13
CA ILE A 68 19.70 -0.08 -4.33
C ILE A 68 19.14 -1.48 -4.61
N ASN A 69 18.82 -2.26 -3.56
CA ASN A 69 18.24 -3.57 -3.73
C ASN A 69 16.81 -3.50 -4.30
N ALA A 70 16.03 -2.49 -3.92
CA ALA A 70 14.75 -2.19 -4.56
C ALA A 70 14.90 -1.86 -6.05
N VAL A 71 15.92 -1.06 -6.44
CA VAL A 71 16.21 -0.79 -7.85
C VAL A 71 16.55 -2.07 -8.61
N ARG A 72 17.43 -2.91 -8.06
CA ARG A 72 17.84 -4.17 -8.70
C ARG A 72 16.67 -5.11 -8.93
N ARG A 73 15.79 -5.28 -7.94
CA ARG A 73 14.60 -6.12 -8.06
C ARG A 73 13.65 -5.57 -9.13
N LEU A 74 13.38 -4.27 -9.12
CA LEU A 74 12.56 -3.63 -10.15
C LEU A 74 13.15 -3.83 -11.55
N GLU A 75 14.44 -3.54 -11.74
CA GLU A 75 15.13 -3.70 -13.02
C GLU A 75 15.10 -5.16 -13.51
N GLU A 76 15.06 -6.14 -12.60
CA GLU A 76 15.02 -7.55 -12.96
C GLU A 76 13.68 -7.99 -13.56
N PHE A 77 12.55 -7.59 -12.98
CA PHE A 77 11.22 -7.94 -13.52
C PHE A 77 10.69 -6.94 -14.55
N ALA A 78 11.22 -5.71 -14.61
CA ALA A 78 10.72 -4.66 -15.50
C ALA A 78 10.65 -5.07 -16.99
N PRO A 79 11.60 -5.83 -17.57
CA PRO A 79 11.47 -6.32 -18.94
C PRO A 79 10.27 -7.24 -19.15
N THR A 80 9.94 -8.09 -18.18
CA THR A 80 8.76 -8.96 -18.23
C THR A 80 7.49 -8.15 -18.04
N LEU A 81 7.48 -7.21 -17.11
CA LEU A 81 6.37 -6.27 -16.89
C LEU A 81 6.07 -5.49 -18.17
N ASN A 82 7.09 -4.95 -18.85
CA ASN A 82 6.90 -4.25 -20.10
C ASN A 82 6.25 -5.13 -21.18
N LYS A 83 6.65 -6.41 -21.28
CA LYS A 83 6.01 -7.38 -22.19
C LYS A 83 4.55 -7.63 -21.84
N VAL A 84 4.21 -7.73 -20.55
CA VAL A 84 2.82 -7.84 -20.09
C VAL A 84 2.01 -6.66 -20.62
N LEU A 85 2.51 -5.44 -20.41
CA LEU A 85 1.81 -4.22 -20.84
C LEU A 85 1.69 -4.13 -22.36
N GLN A 86 2.75 -4.44 -23.12
CA GLN A 86 2.70 -4.47 -24.58
C GLN A 86 1.67 -5.49 -25.09
N THR A 87 1.63 -6.68 -24.49
CA THR A 87 0.66 -7.73 -24.83
C THR A 87 -0.77 -7.28 -24.53
N ALA A 88 -1.01 -6.82 -23.30
CA ALA A 88 -2.32 -6.35 -22.87
C ALA A 88 -2.81 -5.17 -23.75
N ARG A 89 -1.94 -4.21 -24.05
CA ARG A 89 -2.22 -3.07 -24.94
C ARG A 89 -2.55 -3.54 -26.35
N SER A 90 -1.79 -4.49 -26.92
CA SER A 90 -2.02 -5.03 -28.26
C SER A 90 -3.35 -5.77 -28.39
N GLN A 91 -3.86 -6.32 -27.28
CA GLN A 91 -5.14 -7.00 -27.21
C GLN A 91 -6.29 -6.04 -26.87
N GLY A 92 -6.01 -4.75 -26.63
CA GLY A 92 -7.04 -3.73 -26.43
C GLY A 92 -7.35 -3.39 -24.97
N SER A 93 -6.54 -3.85 -24.01
CA SER A 93 -6.63 -3.39 -22.63
C SER A 93 -6.11 -1.96 -22.48
N LEU A 94 -6.67 -1.23 -21.53
CA LEU A 94 -6.24 0.11 -21.19
C LEU A 94 -4.98 0.08 -20.30
N ILE A 95 -3.99 0.92 -20.56
CA ILE A 95 -2.82 1.08 -19.68
C ILE A 95 -2.84 2.47 -19.04
N ILE A 96 -2.69 2.50 -17.71
CA ILE A 96 -2.57 3.73 -16.92
C ILE A 96 -1.24 3.66 -16.15
N HIS A 97 -0.37 4.62 -16.41
CA HIS A 97 0.88 4.78 -15.69
C HIS A 97 0.68 5.72 -14.51
N SER A 98 1.10 5.30 -13.32
CA SER A 98 0.94 6.07 -12.09
C SER A 98 2.28 6.21 -11.36
N PRO A 99 3.25 6.97 -11.92
CA PRO A 99 4.51 7.26 -11.25
C PRO A 99 4.32 8.41 -10.25
N SER A 100 3.91 8.07 -9.02
CA SER A 100 3.60 9.08 -8.01
C SER A 100 4.80 9.95 -7.68
N ASP A 101 4.53 11.20 -7.30
CA ASP A 101 5.54 12.18 -6.90
C ASP A 101 6.54 12.55 -8.03
N CYS A 102 6.25 12.15 -9.29
CA CYS A 102 7.04 12.44 -10.50
C CYS A 102 6.28 13.26 -11.55
N MET A 103 5.09 13.77 -11.23
CA MET A 103 4.15 14.25 -12.26
C MET A 103 4.60 15.50 -13.03
N ASP A 104 5.47 16.32 -12.45
CA ASP A 104 6.02 17.51 -13.12
C ASP A 104 6.76 17.16 -14.41
N THR A 105 7.43 16.00 -14.46
CA THR A 105 8.13 15.48 -15.65
C THR A 105 7.16 15.23 -16.81
N TYR A 106 5.88 14.98 -16.52
CA TYR A 106 4.87 14.60 -17.49
C TYR A 106 3.89 15.71 -17.84
N LYS A 107 4.04 16.93 -17.31
CA LYS A 107 3.04 18.01 -17.44
C LYS A 107 2.57 18.29 -18.88
N ASP A 108 3.49 18.18 -19.85
CA ASP A 108 3.24 18.42 -21.27
C ASP A 108 3.10 17.12 -22.09
N ASN A 109 3.17 15.96 -21.43
CA ASN A 109 3.09 14.66 -22.10
C ASN A 109 1.64 14.40 -22.60
N PRO A 110 1.42 13.99 -23.85
CA PRO A 110 0.08 13.73 -24.37
C PRO A 110 -0.76 12.75 -23.53
N ALA A 111 -0.14 11.69 -22.97
CA ALA A 111 -0.83 10.73 -22.11
C ALA A 111 -1.24 11.34 -20.76
N ARG A 112 -0.46 12.30 -20.25
CA ARG A 112 -0.83 13.08 -19.06
C ARG A 112 -1.97 14.05 -19.35
N LEU A 113 -1.87 14.80 -20.44
CA LEU A 113 -2.92 15.71 -20.88
C LEU A 113 -4.24 14.96 -21.13
N ARG A 114 -4.17 13.74 -21.67
CA ARG A 114 -5.33 12.85 -21.84
C ARG A 114 -5.99 12.50 -20.50
N ALA A 115 -5.21 12.24 -19.46
CA ALA A 115 -5.72 11.98 -18.11
C ALA A 115 -6.41 13.20 -17.52
N ILE A 116 -5.76 14.37 -17.57
CA ILE A 116 -6.32 15.63 -17.05
C ILE A 116 -7.62 16.01 -17.76
N ASN A 117 -7.69 15.79 -19.07
CA ASN A 117 -8.87 16.10 -19.87
C ASN A 117 -9.96 15.03 -19.82
N SER A 118 -9.79 13.96 -19.04
CA SER A 118 -10.83 12.93 -18.90
C SER A 118 -12.04 13.50 -18.14
N PRO A 119 -13.26 13.41 -18.69
CA PRO A 119 -14.44 13.97 -18.04
C PRO A 119 -14.66 13.40 -16.64
N LYS A 120 -14.99 14.28 -15.69
CA LYS A 120 -15.28 13.89 -14.30
C LYS A 120 -16.41 12.86 -14.25
N ALA A 121 -16.18 11.76 -13.54
CA ALA A 121 -17.17 10.74 -13.33
C ALA A 121 -18.30 11.24 -12.40
N VAL A 122 -19.54 10.88 -12.73
CA VAL A 122 -20.73 11.25 -11.93
C VAL A 122 -20.76 10.55 -10.56
N ASN A 123 -20.07 9.42 -10.44
CA ASN A 123 -20.01 8.53 -9.28
C ASN A 123 -18.62 8.55 -8.61
N LEU A 124 -17.98 9.71 -8.54
CA LEU A 124 -16.66 9.85 -7.93
C LEU A 124 -16.70 9.39 -6.45
N PRO A 125 -15.88 8.40 -6.04
CA PRO A 125 -15.96 7.89 -4.69
C PRO A 125 -15.44 8.87 -3.65
N LEU A 126 -16.03 8.82 -2.45
CA LEU A 126 -15.63 9.67 -1.35
C LEU A 126 -14.18 9.36 -0.92
N SER A 127 -13.36 10.42 -0.82
CA SER A 127 -11.93 10.31 -0.47
C SER A 127 -11.09 9.46 -1.44
N ILE A 128 -11.51 9.34 -2.70
CA ILE A 128 -10.70 8.64 -3.73
C ILE A 128 -9.33 9.28 -3.91
N GLU A 129 -9.19 10.58 -3.66
CA GLU A 129 -7.93 11.35 -3.73
C GLU A 129 -6.95 11.03 -2.59
N SER A 130 -7.41 10.37 -1.52
CA SER A 130 -6.61 10.13 -0.32
C SER A 130 -5.91 8.79 -0.33
N TRP A 131 -4.78 8.70 0.38
CA TRP A 131 -4.19 7.42 0.78
C TRP A 131 -5.21 6.58 1.56
N CYS A 132 -5.29 5.29 1.26
CA CYS A 132 -6.16 4.35 1.95
C CYS A 132 -5.33 3.38 2.79
N SER A 133 -5.20 3.68 4.08
CA SER A 133 -4.38 2.86 5.00
C SER A 133 -4.98 1.49 5.28
N ARG A 134 -6.31 1.35 5.23
CA ARG A 134 -7.00 0.12 5.59
C ARG A 134 -8.40 0.05 4.96
N ILE A 135 -8.86 -1.17 4.67
CA ILE A 135 -10.29 -1.48 4.37
C ILE A 135 -10.91 -2.36 5.46
N PRO A 136 -12.25 -2.43 5.58
CA PRO A 136 -12.92 -3.20 6.65
C PRO A 136 -12.46 -4.66 6.76
N ALA A 137 -12.20 -5.33 5.63
CA ALA A 137 -11.71 -6.70 5.60
C ALA A 137 -10.35 -6.91 6.29
N GLU A 138 -9.54 -5.85 6.42
CA GLU A 138 -8.23 -5.87 7.06
C GLU A 138 -8.28 -5.53 8.57
N GLU A 139 -9.40 -5.06 9.13
CA GLU A 139 -9.48 -4.57 10.53
C GLU A 139 -9.05 -5.62 11.57
N LYS A 140 -9.35 -6.89 11.29
CA LYS A 140 -9.00 -8.03 12.15
C LYS A 140 -7.74 -8.76 11.69
N ALA A 141 -7.09 -8.31 10.61
CA ALA A 141 -5.88 -8.93 10.09
C ALA A 141 -4.70 -8.71 11.04
N PHE A 142 -3.71 -9.59 10.98
CA PHE A 142 -2.39 -9.32 11.51
C PHE A 142 -1.49 -9.06 10.31
N TYR A 143 -1.14 -7.79 10.11
CA TYR A 143 -0.15 -7.41 9.12
C TYR A 143 1.15 -8.21 9.28
N PRO A 144 1.70 -8.75 8.19
CA PRO A 144 2.67 -9.85 8.26
C PRO A 144 4.13 -9.43 8.46
N ILE A 145 4.46 -8.15 8.33
CA ILE A 145 5.81 -7.61 8.41
C ILE A 145 5.84 -6.29 9.19
N ASP A 146 6.97 -5.99 9.82
CA ASP A 146 7.28 -4.66 10.33
C ASP A 146 8.07 -3.89 9.26
N GLN A 147 7.46 -2.85 8.72
CA GLN A 147 8.05 -1.96 7.72
C GLN A 147 8.36 -0.57 8.29
N SER A 148 8.38 -0.44 9.63
CA SER A 148 8.47 0.86 10.28
C SER A 148 9.82 1.55 10.13
N ASP A 149 10.88 0.82 9.78
CA ASP A 149 12.18 1.38 9.40
C ASP A 149 12.28 1.79 7.92
N GLY A 150 11.20 1.57 7.15
CA GLY A 150 11.15 1.80 5.72
C GLY A 150 11.48 0.59 4.85
N GLY A 151 11.80 -0.55 5.46
CA GLY A 151 11.98 -1.83 4.77
C GLY A 151 13.24 -1.92 3.91
N GLU A 152 14.22 -1.06 4.16
CA GLU A 152 15.49 -1.06 3.46
C GLU A 152 16.33 -2.28 3.82
N ASP A 153 16.68 -3.09 2.83
CA ASP A 153 17.44 -4.33 2.96
C ASP A 153 18.86 -4.22 2.36
N ASP A 154 19.34 -2.99 2.15
CA ASP A 154 20.67 -2.73 1.62
C ASP A 154 21.77 -3.07 2.65
N ASP A 155 22.96 -3.42 2.15
CA ASP A 155 24.16 -3.37 2.99
C ASP A 155 24.46 -1.90 3.36
N PRO A 156 24.79 -1.57 4.62
CA PRO A 156 24.99 -0.17 5.04
C PRO A 156 26.06 0.60 4.24
N GLU A 157 27.16 -0.05 3.85
CA GLU A 157 28.21 0.61 3.06
C GLU A 157 27.77 0.80 1.61
N GLU A 158 27.05 -0.18 1.06
CA GLU A 158 26.45 -0.07 -0.26
C GLU A 158 25.38 1.04 -0.31
N HIS A 159 24.52 1.12 0.69
CA HIS A 159 23.52 2.17 0.83
C HIS A 159 24.18 3.56 0.85
N LYS A 160 25.25 3.72 1.64
CA LYS A 160 26.00 4.97 1.72
C LYS A 160 26.63 5.34 0.37
N ALA A 161 27.23 4.38 -0.34
CA ALA A 161 27.79 4.59 -1.67
C ALA A 161 26.70 4.96 -2.69
N TRP A 162 25.54 4.31 -2.60
CA TRP A 162 24.38 4.59 -3.44
C TRP A 162 23.82 5.98 -3.19
N ALA A 163 23.66 6.40 -1.94
CA ALA A 163 23.24 7.74 -1.57
C ALA A 163 24.21 8.82 -2.11
N LEU A 164 25.53 8.57 -2.08
CA LEU A 164 26.51 9.46 -2.71
C LEU A 164 26.37 9.52 -4.23
N LYS A 165 26.13 8.38 -4.89
CA LYS A 165 25.86 8.33 -6.33
C LYS A 165 24.59 9.12 -6.68
N LEU A 166 23.51 8.97 -5.92
CA LEU A 166 22.27 9.73 -6.11
C LEU A 166 22.49 11.24 -5.99
N LYS A 167 23.27 11.69 -4.98
CA LYS A 167 23.67 13.10 -4.86
C LYS A 167 24.47 13.57 -6.08
N GLY A 168 25.42 12.76 -6.55
CA GLY A 168 26.20 13.04 -7.76
C GLY A 168 25.35 13.18 -9.03
N LEU A 169 24.19 12.51 -9.09
CA LEU A 169 23.19 12.64 -10.15
C LEU A 169 22.23 13.83 -9.97
N GLY A 170 22.44 14.67 -8.95
CA GLY A 170 21.54 15.78 -8.61
C GLY A 170 20.15 15.31 -8.15
N ARG A 171 20.10 14.19 -7.43
CA ARG A 171 18.87 13.61 -6.86
C ARG A 171 18.89 13.71 -5.33
N ASN A 172 17.70 13.80 -4.73
CA ASN A 172 17.55 13.67 -3.28
C ASN A 172 17.69 12.18 -2.90
N PRO A 173 18.66 11.77 -2.07
CA PRO A 173 18.84 10.37 -1.72
C PRO A 173 17.62 9.71 -1.06
N GLY A 174 16.80 10.46 -0.32
CA GLY A 174 15.60 9.91 0.33
C GLY A 174 14.41 9.74 -0.61
N MET A 175 14.35 10.51 -1.70
CA MET A 175 13.30 10.47 -2.71
C MET A 175 13.91 10.74 -4.09
N PRO A 176 14.65 9.77 -4.66
CA PRO A 176 15.47 10.04 -5.83
C PRO A 176 14.71 9.98 -7.15
N TRP A 177 13.50 9.40 -7.17
CA TRP A 177 12.69 9.26 -8.38
C TRP A 177 12.34 10.62 -9.01
N LYS A 178 12.32 10.65 -10.34
CA LYS A 178 11.88 11.82 -11.12
C LYS A 178 10.92 11.44 -12.25
N ALA A 179 10.86 10.16 -12.62
CA ALA A 179 10.03 9.63 -13.68
C ALA A 179 9.71 8.15 -13.43
N GLN A 180 8.87 7.55 -14.26
CA GLN A 180 8.82 6.11 -14.48
C GLN A 180 10.14 5.60 -15.09
N SER A 181 10.52 4.37 -14.77
CA SER A 181 11.65 3.68 -15.39
C SER A 181 11.53 3.67 -16.92
N SER A 182 12.64 3.94 -17.60
CA SER A 182 12.74 3.85 -19.06
C SER A 182 12.62 2.42 -19.60
N LEU A 183 12.65 1.41 -18.72
CA LEU A 183 12.39 0.02 -19.07
C LEU A 183 10.90 -0.25 -19.38
N ILE A 184 10.01 0.65 -18.95
CA ILE A 184 8.57 0.55 -19.18
C ILE A 184 8.14 1.58 -20.23
N GLU A 185 7.72 1.08 -21.38
CA GLU A 185 7.24 1.89 -22.49
C GLU A 185 5.88 2.52 -22.17
N ILE A 186 5.80 3.83 -22.40
CA ILE A 186 4.55 4.61 -22.39
C ILE A 186 4.19 4.92 -23.85
N ASP A 187 3.10 4.34 -24.37
CA ASP A 187 2.54 4.69 -25.67
C ASP A 187 1.77 6.00 -25.53
N THR A 188 2.41 7.13 -25.85
CA THR A 188 1.83 8.48 -25.68
C THR A 188 0.52 8.68 -26.47
N ASN A 189 0.28 7.86 -27.49
CA ASN A 189 -0.93 7.96 -28.32
C ASN A 189 -2.12 7.24 -27.69
N LYS A 190 -1.90 6.26 -26.81
CA LYS A 190 -2.96 5.37 -26.29
C LYS A 190 -3.09 5.39 -24.77
N ASP A 191 -1.96 5.48 -24.06
CA ASP A 191 -1.91 5.33 -22.62
C ASP A 191 -2.31 6.61 -21.89
N PHE A 192 -2.45 6.49 -20.57
CA PHE A 192 -2.75 7.57 -19.65
C PHE A 192 -1.65 7.67 -18.59
N ILE A 193 -1.40 8.87 -18.07
CA ILE A 193 -0.49 9.07 -16.93
C ILE A 193 -1.19 9.89 -15.84
N SER A 194 -1.36 9.31 -14.66
CA SER A 194 -1.82 10.02 -13.45
C SER A 194 -1.51 9.23 -12.19
N ASP A 195 -1.08 9.94 -11.14
CA ASP A 195 -0.97 9.43 -9.77
C ASP A 195 -2.13 9.88 -8.86
N LYS A 196 -3.12 10.61 -9.41
CA LYS A 196 -4.28 11.09 -8.65
C LYS A 196 -5.45 10.12 -8.77
N GLY A 197 -6.03 9.75 -7.62
CA GLY A 197 -7.10 8.76 -7.57
C GLY A 197 -8.38 9.18 -8.29
N ASP A 198 -8.73 10.47 -8.25
CA ASP A 198 -9.89 11.01 -8.93
C ASP A 198 -9.74 10.97 -10.46
N GLU A 199 -8.60 11.38 -10.98
CA GLU A 199 -8.30 11.33 -12.42
C GLU A 199 -8.24 9.88 -12.92
N VAL A 200 -7.59 8.97 -12.17
CA VAL A 200 -7.60 7.53 -12.49
C VAL A 200 -9.03 7.00 -12.50
N TRP A 201 -9.84 7.32 -11.49
CA TRP A 201 -11.24 6.90 -11.45
C TRP A 201 -12.06 7.42 -12.63
N ASN A 202 -11.88 8.70 -12.98
CA ASN A 202 -12.53 9.29 -14.15
C ASN A 202 -12.18 8.51 -15.42
N ILE A 203 -10.91 8.18 -15.63
CA ILE A 203 -10.47 7.37 -16.77
C ILE A 203 -11.18 6.01 -16.78
N LEU A 204 -11.19 5.30 -15.64
CA LEU A 204 -11.82 3.99 -15.52
C LEU A 204 -13.31 4.03 -15.89
N GLU A 205 -14.05 5.01 -15.38
CA GLU A 205 -15.49 5.16 -15.66
C GLU A 205 -15.75 5.53 -17.12
N GLN A 206 -15.03 6.52 -17.66
CA GLN A 206 -15.21 6.98 -19.04
C GLN A 206 -14.85 5.92 -20.08
N LYS A 207 -13.95 5.00 -19.73
CA LYS A 207 -13.55 3.87 -20.58
C LYS A 207 -14.37 2.61 -20.33
N GLY A 208 -15.36 2.65 -19.43
CA GLY A 208 -16.21 1.49 -19.13
C GLY A 208 -15.44 0.34 -18.48
N ILE A 209 -14.34 0.64 -17.76
CA ILE A 209 -13.48 -0.36 -17.15
C ILE A 209 -14.16 -0.95 -15.91
N LYS A 210 -14.29 -2.27 -15.92
CA LYS A 210 -14.84 -3.07 -14.81
C LYS A 210 -13.73 -3.77 -14.03
N ASN A 211 -12.69 -4.19 -14.74
CA ASN A 211 -11.62 -5.00 -14.18
C ASN A 211 -10.29 -4.25 -14.17
N VAL A 212 -9.52 -4.38 -13.10
CA VAL A 212 -8.23 -3.74 -12.93
C VAL A 212 -7.20 -4.77 -12.53
N VAL A 213 -6.10 -4.83 -13.28
CA VAL A 213 -4.87 -5.52 -12.92
C VAL A 213 -3.91 -4.47 -12.39
N LEU A 214 -3.60 -4.51 -11.09
CA LEU A 214 -2.58 -3.64 -10.50
C LEU A 214 -1.25 -4.38 -10.43
N LEU A 215 -0.17 -3.69 -10.75
CA LEU A 215 1.20 -4.19 -10.73
C LEU A 215 2.17 -3.03 -10.43
N GLY A 216 3.45 -3.33 -10.19
CA GLY A 216 4.46 -2.34 -9.83
C GLY A 216 4.87 -2.42 -8.37
N VAL A 217 5.31 -1.31 -7.76
CA VAL A 217 5.98 -1.34 -6.45
C VAL A 217 5.51 -0.21 -5.53
N HIS A 218 5.68 -0.28 -4.21
CA HIS A 218 5.93 -1.48 -3.41
C HIS A 218 4.62 -2.06 -2.89
N THR A 219 4.46 -3.39 -2.88
CA THR A 219 3.20 -4.09 -2.55
C THR A 219 2.63 -3.64 -1.21
N ASN A 220 3.48 -3.64 -0.18
CA ASN A 220 3.15 -3.33 1.21
C ASN A 220 2.93 -1.82 1.47
N MET A 221 3.19 -0.97 0.48
CA MET A 221 3.05 0.48 0.57
C MET A 221 2.16 0.99 -0.56
N CYS A 222 2.74 1.48 -1.66
CA CYS A 222 2.04 2.25 -2.68
C CYS A 222 0.95 1.45 -3.40
N VAL A 223 1.26 0.20 -3.77
CA VAL A 223 0.32 -0.68 -4.48
C VAL A 223 -0.95 -0.90 -3.64
N LEU A 224 -0.82 -1.08 -2.33
CA LEU A 224 -1.96 -1.18 -1.43
C LEU A 224 -2.66 0.16 -1.20
N GLY A 225 -1.88 1.22 -0.93
CA GLY A 225 -2.37 2.41 -0.23
C GLY A 225 -2.55 3.68 -1.05
N ARG A 226 -1.95 3.80 -2.25
CA ARG A 226 -2.10 5.00 -3.08
C ARG A 226 -3.59 5.28 -3.41
N PRO A 227 -3.96 6.52 -3.78
CA PRO A 227 -5.32 6.89 -4.19
C PRO A 227 -5.92 5.99 -5.30
N PHE A 228 -5.08 5.42 -6.15
CA PHE A 228 -5.43 4.46 -7.21
C PHE A 228 -5.09 3.00 -6.87
N GLY A 229 -4.62 2.72 -5.65
CA GLY A 229 -4.15 1.42 -5.20
C GLY A 229 -5.27 0.43 -4.88
N LEU A 230 -4.89 -0.81 -4.54
CA LEU A 230 -5.82 -1.94 -4.34
C LEU A 230 -6.94 -1.60 -3.36
N ARG A 231 -6.61 -1.00 -2.21
CA ARG A 231 -7.59 -0.71 -1.16
C ARG A 231 -8.66 0.26 -1.62
N GLN A 232 -8.29 1.28 -2.39
CA GLN A 232 -9.25 2.24 -2.94
C GLN A 232 -10.15 1.58 -3.98
N LEU A 233 -9.58 0.83 -4.91
CA LEU A 233 -10.33 0.19 -5.98
C LEU A 233 -11.30 -0.89 -5.44
N VAL A 234 -10.84 -1.72 -4.49
CA VAL A 234 -11.67 -2.74 -3.83
C VAL A 234 -12.79 -2.11 -3.00
N ARG A 235 -12.47 -1.11 -2.16
CA ARG A 235 -13.48 -0.40 -1.35
C ARG A 235 -14.58 0.19 -2.21
N ASN A 236 -14.23 0.63 -3.42
CA ASN A 236 -15.14 1.22 -4.38
C ASN A 236 -15.66 0.22 -5.44
N LYS A 237 -15.55 -1.09 -5.16
CA LYS A 237 -16.22 -2.19 -5.88
C LYS A 237 -15.76 -2.40 -7.33
N LYS A 238 -14.52 -2.06 -7.67
CA LYS A 238 -13.90 -2.56 -8.91
C LYS A 238 -13.54 -4.03 -8.76
N ASN A 239 -13.54 -4.78 -9.85
CA ASN A 239 -12.96 -6.12 -9.87
C ASN A 239 -11.45 -5.97 -9.97
N VAL A 240 -10.71 -6.24 -8.90
CA VAL A 240 -9.27 -5.96 -8.84
C VAL A 240 -8.50 -7.25 -8.63
N VAL A 241 -7.39 -7.39 -9.34
CA VAL A 241 -6.36 -8.39 -9.04
C VAL A 241 -4.99 -7.74 -8.95
N LEU A 242 -4.14 -8.28 -8.08
CA LEU A 242 -2.70 -7.98 -8.07
C LEU A 242 -1.98 -9.00 -8.97
N MET A 243 -1.11 -8.53 -9.87
CA MET A 243 -0.19 -9.42 -10.58
C MET A 243 1.03 -9.71 -9.71
N ARG A 244 0.98 -10.80 -8.94
CA ARG A 244 1.89 -11.06 -7.80
C ARG A 244 3.34 -11.33 -8.17
N ASP A 245 3.65 -11.62 -9.43
CA ASP A 245 5.02 -11.82 -9.92
C ASP A 245 5.59 -10.57 -10.61
N MET A 246 4.79 -9.50 -10.77
CA MET A 246 5.20 -8.20 -11.30
C MET A 246 5.18 -7.12 -10.22
N THR A 247 5.63 -7.48 -9.02
CA THR A 247 5.62 -6.60 -7.85
C THR A 247 6.76 -6.97 -6.89
N ASP A 248 7.11 -6.03 -6.01
CA ASP A 248 8.09 -6.20 -4.94
C ASP A 248 7.61 -5.48 -3.66
N SER A 249 8.14 -5.85 -2.49
CA SER A 249 7.84 -5.18 -1.20
C SER A 249 9.06 -4.47 -0.65
N MET A 250 8.88 -3.44 0.17
CA MET A 250 9.94 -2.93 1.05
C MET A 250 9.92 -3.70 2.36
N TYR A 251 10.90 -4.57 2.58
CA TYR A 251 11.03 -5.34 3.81
C TYR A 251 12.50 -5.61 4.13
N ASN A 252 12.89 -5.20 5.34
CA ASN A 252 14.22 -5.43 5.90
C ASN A 252 14.22 -6.76 6.68
N PRO A 253 15.04 -7.76 6.29
CA PRO A 253 15.15 -9.03 7.02
C PRO A 253 15.58 -8.93 8.49
N LYS A 254 16.10 -7.78 8.92
CA LYS A 254 16.43 -7.49 10.33
C LYS A 254 15.23 -7.02 11.14
N GLN A 255 14.10 -6.75 10.51
CA GLN A 255 12.83 -6.45 11.17
C GLN A 255 11.97 -7.69 11.30
N TRP A 256 10.98 -7.64 12.20
CA TRP A 256 10.03 -8.73 12.35
C TRP A 256 9.31 -9.00 11.01
N PRO A 257 9.16 -10.27 10.58
CA PRO A 257 9.34 -11.49 11.37
C PRO A 257 10.71 -12.19 11.24
N TYR A 258 11.78 -11.49 10.86
CA TYR A 258 13.16 -11.99 10.79
C TYR A 258 13.36 -13.13 9.79
N VAL A 259 12.63 -13.05 8.68
CA VAL A 259 12.79 -13.93 7.51
C VAL A 259 13.53 -13.19 6.40
N ASP A 260 13.99 -13.93 5.40
CA ASP A 260 14.57 -13.33 4.20
C ASP A 260 13.55 -12.47 3.43
N HIS A 261 14.04 -11.63 2.54
CA HIS A 261 13.23 -10.66 1.81
C HIS A 261 12.06 -11.29 1.06
N PHE A 262 12.32 -12.34 0.28
CA PHE A 262 11.31 -12.98 -0.55
C PHE A 262 10.26 -13.71 0.28
N THR A 263 10.63 -14.25 1.45
CA THR A 263 9.65 -14.80 2.40
C THR A 263 8.78 -13.70 3.01
N GLY A 264 9.35 -12.54 3.31
CA GLY A 264 8.57 -11.36 3.71
C GLY A 264 7.58 -10.93 2.62
N HIS A 265 8.02 -10.94 1.35
CA HIS A 265 7.16 -10.65 0.21
C HIS A 265 6.02 -11.67 0.06
N ASP A 266 6.29 -12.98 0.16
CA ASP A 266 5.25 -14.02 0.13
C ASP A 266 4.17 -13.79 1.20
N LEU A 267 4.57 -13.40 2.41
CA LEU A 267 3.62 -13.13 3.49
C LEU A 267 2.75 -11.90 3.19
N VAL A 268 3.29 -10.86 2.53
CA VAL A 268 2.51 -9.71 2.05
C VAL A 268 1.52 -10.14 0.97
N ILE A 269 1.95 -10.97 0.00
CA ILE A 269 1.05 -11.54 -1.01
C ILE A 269 -0.05 -12.38 -0.36
N SER A 270 0.28 -13.20 0.64
CA SER A 270 -0.71 -13.96 1.40
C SER A 270 -1.69 -13.04 2.12
N HIS A 271 -1.25 -11.92 2.70
CA HIS A 271 -2.15 -10.93 3.30
C HIS A 271 -3.10 -10.32 2.25
N VAL A 272 -2.59 -9.96 1.06
CA VAL A 272 -3.41 -9.47 -0.06
C VAL A 272 -4.47 -10.49 -0.46
N GLU A 273 -4.08 -11.74 -0.67
CA GLU A 273 -4.97 -12.85 -1.07
C GLU A 273 -6.07 -13.15 -0.05
N ARG A 274 -5.83 -12.86 1.24
CA ARG A 274 -6.78 -13.11 2.33
C ARG A 274 -7.77 -11.97 2.54
N PHE A 275 -7.29 -10.73 2.46
CA PHE A 275 -8.02 -9.59 3.02
C PHE A 275 -8.30 -8.48 2.01
N VAL A 276 -7.64 -8.48 0.85
CA VAL A 276 -7.71 -7.35 -0.10
C VAL A 276 -8.34 -7.78 -1.41
N CYS A 277 -7.66 -8.64 -2.19
CA CYS A 277 -8.15 -9.10 -3.48
C CYS A 277 -7.45 -10.39 -3.94
N PRO A 278 -8.02 -11.11 -4.92
CA PRO A 278 -7.31 -12.21 -5.58
C PRO A 278 -6.05 -11.73 -6.33
N THR A 279 -5.19 -12.68 -6.70
CA THR A 279 -3.97 -12.44 -7.45
C THR A 279 -3.88 -13.29 -8.72
N ILE A 280 -3.17 -12.79 -9.73
CA ILE A 280 -2.82 -13.51 -10.96
C ILE A 280 -1.31 -13.45 -11.20
N THR A 281 -0.81 -14.16 -12.21
CA THR A 281 0.59 -14.13 -12.64
C THR A 281 0.74 -13.71 -14.09
N SER A 282 1.91 -13.20 -14.45
CA SER A 282 2.21 -12.66 -15.77
C SER A 282 2.06 -13.68 -16.90
N ASP A 283 2.26 -14.96 -16.63
CA ASP A 283 2.08 -16.06 -17.59
C ASP A 283 0.63 -16.25 -18.04
N GLN A 284 -0.35 -15.75 -17.27
CA GLN A 284 -1.75 -15.77 -17.70
C GLN A 284 -2.02 -14.76 -18.82
N ILE A 285 -1.11 -13.79 -19.01
CA ILE A 285 -1.14 -12.81 -20.12
C ILE A 285 -0.14 -13.21 -21.21
N LEU A 286 1.07 -13.65 -20.83
CA LEU A 286 2.18 -13.93 -21.75
C LEU A 286 2.26 -15.38 -22.25
N GLY A 287 1.60 -16.31 -21.56
CA GLY A 287 1.89 -17.74 -21.63
C GLY A 287 3.19 -18.10 -20.89
N GLY A 288 3.54 -19.39 -20.90
CA GLY A 288 4.80 -19.88 -20.35
C GLY A 288 4.74 -20.14 -18.84
N LYS A 289 5.62 -19.48 -18.07
CA LYS A 289 5.75 -19.66 -16.62
C LYS A 289 5.79 -18.29 -15.93
N PRO A 290 5.31 -18.19 -14.67
CA PRO A 290 5.46 -16.98 -13.87
C PRO A 290 6.92 -16.51 -13.79
N PHE A 291 7.11 -15.20 -13.63
CA PHE A 291 8.43 -14.66 -13.37
C PHE A 291 8.97 -15.13 -12.01
N GLU A 292 10.27 -15.40 -11.95
CA GLU A 292 10.98 -15.70 -10.71
C GLU A 292 12.28 -14.91 -10.66
N PHE A 293 12.56 -14.28 -9.52
CA PHE A 293 13.83 -13.61 -9.27
C PHE A 293 14.98 -14.64 -9.27
N LYS A 294 16.06 -14.32 -9.98
CA LYS A 294 17.29 -15.13 -10.05
C LYS A 294 17.90 -15.37 -8.68
N ASN A 295 17.79 -14.37 -7.79
CA ASN A 295 18.36 -14.42 -6.45
C ASN A 295 17.41 -15.05 -5.41
N ASP A 296 16.19 -15.46 -5.78
CA ASP A 296 15.33 -16.24 -4.90
C ASP A 296 15.71 -17.73 -4.94
N SER A 297 16.70 -18.09 -4.13
CA SER A 297 17.22 -19.46 -4.00
C SER A 297 16.46 -20.32 -2.98
N ARG A 298 15.32 -19.86 -2.47
CA ARG A 298 14.58 -20.59 -1.44
C ARG A 298 14.00 -21.89 -1.99
N LYS A 299 14.04 -22.94 -1.16
CA LYS A 299 13.39 -24.23 -1.47
C LYS A 299 11.88 -24.20 -1.25
N ILE A 300 11.42 -23.38 -0.31
CA ILE A 300 10.02 -23.19 0.03
C ILE A 300 9.66 -21.77 -0.38
N LYS A 301 8.79 -21.65 -1.37
CA LYS A 301 8.21 -20.39 -1.85
C LYS A 301 6.73 -20.35 -1.50
N ASP A 302 6.05 -19.23 -1.77
CA ASP A 302 4.62 -19.08 -1.58
C ASP A 302 4.18 -19.24 -0.09
N VAL A 303 5.01 -18.79 0.85
CA VAL A 303 4.75 -18.88 2.30
C VAL A 303 3.46 -18.14 2.70
N GLN A 304 2.55 -18.81 3.42
CA GLN A 304 1.21 -18.28 3.75
C GLN A 304 1.08 -17.70 5.17
N THR A 305 1.87 -18.21 6.10
CA THR A 305 1.88 -17.77 7.50
C THR A 305 3.15 -18.28 8.15
N LEU A 306 3.60 -17.59 9.20
CA LEU A 306 4.50 -18.18 10.18
C LEU A 306 3.65 -18.67 11.35
N THR A 307 4.05 -19.76 11.98
CA THR A 307 3.34 -20.40 13.09
C THR A 307 3.20 -19.46 14.31
N ASP A 308 4.09 -18.47 14.42
CA ASP A 308 4.22 -17.59 15.58
C ASP A 308 3.73 -16.14 15.37
N LEU A 309 3.12 -15.80 14.22
CA LEU A 309 2.77 -14.39 13.90
C LEU A 309 1.84 -13.70 14.92
N LYS A 310 1.09 -14.47 15.71
CA LYS A 310 0.11 -13.95 16.68
C LYS A 310 0.59 -14.01 18.13
N LYS A 311 1.74 -14.62 18.40
CA LYS A 311 2.17 -14.90 19.75
C LYS A 311 2.81 -13.65 20.37
N VAL A 312 2.21 -13.16 21.45
CA VAL A 312 2.80 -12.11 22.30
C VAL A 312 3.35 -12.79 23.54
N ASP A 313 4.66 -12.68 23.75
CA ASP A 313 5.35 -13.15 24.96
C ASP A 313 6.38 -12.13 25.43
N ALA A 314 7.05 -12.43 26.56
CA ALA A 314 7.98 -11.49 27.18
C ALA A 314 9.22 -11.22 26.29
N ASP A 315 9.65 -12.19 25.49
CA ASP A 315 10.77 -12.03 24.56
C ASP A 315 10.34 -11.20 23.35
N SER A 316 9.18 -11.54 22.76
CA SER A 316 8.65 -10.82 21.60
C SER A 316 8.48 -9.33 21.89
N LEU A 317 7.93 -8.99 23.07
CA LEU A 317 7.73 -7.61 23.52
C LEU A 317 9.04 -6.82 23.69
N ARG A 318 10.17 -7.49 23.93
CA ARG A 318 11.48 -6.82 24.00
C ARG A 318 12.12 -6.70 22.62
N LYS A 319 11.86 -7.69 21.77
CA LYS A 319 12.51 -7.83 20.47
C LYS A 319 11.90 -6.94 19.38
N HIS A 320 10.58 -6.80 19.32
CA HIS A 320 9.87 -6.02 18.29
C HIS A 320 8.54 -5.44 18.76
N TRP A 321 7.90 -4.64 17.91
CA TRP A 321 6.56 -4.12 18.14
C TRP A 321 5.50 -5.20 17.99
N ASN A 322 4.70 -5.41 19.02
CA ASN A 322 3.64 -6.41 19.03
C ASN A 322 2.29 -5.75 18.92
N THR A 323 1.43 -6.20 18.00
CA THR A 323 0.05 -5.73 17.97
C THR A 323 -0.72 -6.30 19.17
N ILE A 324 -1.27 -5.41 20.00
CA ILE A 324 -2.10 -5.73 21.17
C ILE A 324 -3.43 -4.98 21.09
N SER A 325 -4.43 -5.43 21.86
CA SER A 325 -5.66 -4.66 22.11
C SER A 325 -5.53 -3.87 23.42
N LEU A 326 -6.13 -2.68 23.47
CA LEU A 326 -6.29 -1.89 24.69
C LEU A 326 -7.80 -1.66 24.93
N PRO A 327 -8.36 -2.11 26.08
CA PRO A 327 -7.68 -2.70 27.23
C PRO A 327 -7.07 -4.08 26.90
N ALA A 328 -5.87 -4.34 27.44
CA ALA A 328 -5.16 -5.60 27.23
C ALA A 328 -5.84 -6.75 27.96
N SER A 329 -5.69 -7.97 27.43
CA SER A 329 -6.07 -9.18 28.17
C SER A 329 -5.22 -9.32 29.44
N PRO A 330 -5.70 -10.02 30.48
CA PRO A 330 -4.94 -10.21 31.72
C PRO A 330 -3.52 -10.76 31.49
N ASP A 331 -3.36 -11.70 30.55
CA ASP A 331 -2.06 -12.30 30.23
C ASP A 331 -1.11 -11.27 29.61
N VAL A 332 -1.57 -10.49 28.62
CA VAL A 332 -0.75 -9.45 27.99
C VAL A 332 -0.45 -8.33 28.99
N GLN A 333 -1.41 -7.98 29.86
CA GLN A 333 -1.20 -7.00 30.91
C GLN A 333 -0.12 -7.45 31.90
N ALA A 334 -0.13 -8.73 32.31
CA ALA A 334 0.89 -9.30 33.17
C ALA A 334 2.28 -9.29 32.51
N LEU A 335 2.37 -9.55 31.20
CA LEU A 335 3.62 -9.44 30.44
C LEU A 335 4.14 -8.00 30.39
N LEU A 336 3.28 -7.02 30.10
CA LEU A 336 3.65 -5.60 30.03
C LEU A 336 4.16 -5.07 31.38
N GLN A 337 3.55 -5.51 32.50
CA GLN A 337 3.93 -5.14 33.87
C GLN A 337 5.33 -5.65 34.28
N GLN A 338 5.93 -6.58 33.51
CA GLN A 338 7.32 -6.99 33.74
C GLN A 338 8.34 -5.92 33.28
N GLY A 339 7.92 -4.96 32.44
CA GLY A 339 8.77 -3.89 31.94
C GLY A 339 8.68 -2.61 32.78
N LYS A 340 9.83 -2.04 33.16
CA LYS A 340 9.92 -0.72 33.79
C LYS A 340 9.50 0.42 32.85
N VAL A 341 9.79 0.25 31.56
CA VAL A 341 9.48 1.19 30.49
C VAL A 341 8.67 0.46 29.43
N GLN A 342 7.52 1.04 29.10
CA GLN A 342 6.58 0.52 28.12
C GLN A 342 6.35 1.57 27.04
N TRP A 343 6.41 1.15 25.78
CA TRP A 343 6.13 1.98 24.63
C TRP A 343 4.89 1.49 23.92
N TYR A 344 4.07 2.43 23.49
CA TYR A 344 2.85 2.21 22.74
C TYR A 344 2.88 3.12 21.51
N ARG A 345 2.55 2.58 20.35
CA ARG A 345 2.37 3.39 19.15
C ARG A 345 1.11 3.00 18.39
N SER A 346 0.51 3.98 17.74
CA SER A 346 -0.60 3.79 16.83
C SER A 346 -0.62 4.92 15.81
N CYS A 347 -1.38 4.75 14.74
CA CYS A 347 -1.55 5.75 13.71
C CYS A 347 -2.97 6.32 13.74
N ILE A 348 -3.11 7.62 13.53
CA ILE A 348 -4.40 8.32 13.56
C ILE A 348 -4.55 9.15 12.29
N ARG A 349 -5.66 9.01 11.57
CA ARG A 349 -6.04 9.98 10.54
C ARG A 349 -6.71 11.17 11.21
N ILE A 350 -6.18 12.37 10.97
CA ILE A 350 -6.70 13.60 11.57
C ILE A 350 -7.30 14.49 10.48
N PRO A 351 -8.64 14.60 10.38
CA PRO A 351 -9.27 15.47 9.39
C PRO A 351 -8.92 16.94 9.62
N SER A 352 -8.68 17.69 8.54
CA SER A 352 -8.32 19.10 8.64
C SER A 352 -9.38 19.93 9.38
N GLU A 353 -10.67 19.58 9.25
CA GLU A 353 -11.77 20.28 9.88
C GLU A 353 -11.83 20.11 11.40
N TRP A 354 -11.18 19.08 11.96
CA TRP A 354 -11.09 18.84 13.40
C TRP A 354 -10.05 19.74 14.08
N VAL A 355 -9.02 20.15 13.34
CA VAL A 355 -7.89 20.93 13.87
C VAL A 355 -8.31 22.39 14.07
N SER A 356 -8.33 22.84 15.32
CA SER A 356 -8.59 24.25 15.66
C SER A 356 -7.35 25.13 15.45
N GLU A 357 -7.49 26.45 15.56
CA GLU A 357 -6.33 27.38 15.56
C GLU A 357 -5.32 27.05 16.68
N LYS A 358 -5.79 26.50 17.80
CA LYS A 358 -4.95 26.07 18.93
C LYS A 358 -4.44 24.64 18.78
N GLY A 359 -4.91 23.89 17.79
CA GLY A 359 -4.60 22.48 17.58
C GLY A 359 -5.63 21.52 18.18
N LEU A 360 -5.16 20.40 18.70
CA LEU A 360 -5.95 19.32 19.32
C LEU A 360 -5.41 19.01 20.73
N THR A 361 -6.23 18.41 21.57
CA THR A 361 -5.82 17.93 22.89
C THR A 361 -5.86 16.41 22.95
N LEU A 362 -4.73 15.80 23.31
CA LEU A 362 -4.68 14.39 23.69
C LEU A 362 -4.95 14.29 25.20
N HIS A 363 -6.06 13.65 25.57
CA HIS A 363 -6.39 13.36 26.95
C HIS A 363 -5.96 11.93 27.29
N LEU A 364 -5.19 11.78 28.37
CA LEU A 364 -4.74 10.51 28.92
C LEU A 364 -5.28 10.42 30.35
N GLN A 365 -6.24 9.53 30.60
CA GLN A 365 -6.81 9.38 31.94
C GLN A 365 -5.83 8.64 32.86
N ASN A 366 -5.61 9.24 34.04
CA ASN A 366 -4.84 8.73 35.17
C ASN A 366 -3.42 8.23 34.84
N SER A 367 -2.43 9.09 35.05
CA SER A 367 -1.02 8.67 35.08
C SER A 367 -0.35 9.13 36.37
N ALA A 368 -0.43 8.29 37.40
CA ALA A 368 0.54 8.31 38.50
C ALA A 368 1.98 8.09 38.00
N SER A 369 2.16 7.56 36.78
CA SER A 369 3.43 7.35 36.08
C SER A 369 3.91 8.57 35.28
N VAL A 370 5.23 8.62 35.00
CA VAL A 370 5.77 9.57 34.03
C VAL A 370 5.38 9.08 32.65
N VAL A 371 4.50 9.83 32.01
CA VAL A 371 4.13 9.61 30.61
C VAL A 371 4.97 10.58 29.78
N LYS A 372 5.42 10.13 28.61
CA LYS A 372 5.85 11.01 27.52
C LYS A 372 5.05 10.66 26.29
N ALA A 373 4.78 11.64 25.44
CA ALA A 373 4.02 11.42 24.21
C ALA A 373 4.63 12.21 23.05
N TRP A 374 4.52 11.66 21.84
CA TRP A 374 4.98 12.28 20.61
C TRP A 374 3.91 12.17 19.53
N ILE A 375 3.80 13.20 18.69
CA ILE A 375 3.10 13.10 17.41
C ILE A 375 4.11 13.34 16.28
N ASN A 376 4.21 12.42 15.32
CA ASN A 376 5.14 12.53 14.20
C ASN A 376 6.59 12.88 14.64
N GLY A 377 7.03 12.32 15.77
CA GLY A 377 8.35 12.59 16.37
C GLY A 377 8.47 13.88 17.20
N ASN A 378 7.45 14.73 17.23
CA ASN A 378 7.46 15.96 18.05
C ASN A 378 6.98 15.64 19.47
N GLU A 379 7.83 15.85 20.47
CA GLU A 379 7.49 15.63 21.88
C GLU A 379 6.42 16.63 22.33
N LEU A 380 5.39 16.11 23.01
CA LEU A 380 4.25 16.89 23.47
C LEU A 380 4.46 17.33 24.92
N ALA A 381 4.16 18.60 25.20
CA ALA A 381 4.15 19.11 26.57
C ALA A 381 2.94 18.54 27.34
N ILE A 382 3.19 17.94 28.50
CA ILE A 382 2.17 17.30 29.33
C ILE A 382 1.76 18.23 30.47
N ASN A 383 0.46 18.53 30.54
CA ASN A 383 -0.15 19.22 31.65
C ASN A 383 -0.89 18.22 32.53
N LYS A 384 -0.48 18.13 33.80
CA LYS A 384 -1.11 17.28 34.82
C LYS A 384 -2.11 18.11 35.63
N ASN A 385 -3.34 17.63 35.79
CA ASN A 385 -4.28 18.23 36.74
C ASN A 385 -4.12 17.62 38.16
N ALA A 386 -4.79 18.22 39.14
CA ALA A 386 -4.75 17.79 40.54
C ALA A 386 -5.29 16.35 40.77
N GLU A 387 -6.04 15.81 39.81
CA GLU A 387 -6.65 14.46 39.84
C GLU A 387 -5.80 13.41 39.08
N GLY A 388 -4.63 13.80 38.56
CA GLY A 388 -3.70 12.90 37.85
C GLY A 388 -4.04 12.62 36.38
N ALA A 389 -5.05 13.29 35.80
CA ALA A 389 -5.29 13.27 34.36
C ALA A 389 -4.25 14.11 33.63
N CYS A 390 -3.72 13.55 32.55
CA CYS A 390 -2.77 14.21 31.67
C CYS A 390 -3.47 14.73 30.43
N SER A 391 -3.14 15.96 30.04
CA SER A 391 -3.54 16.52 28.75
C SER A 391 -2.33 17.06 28.02
N CYS A 392 -2.24 16.77 26.73
CA CYS A 392 -1.16 17.22 25.88
C CYS A 392 -1.73 18.06 24.74
N LEU A 393 -1.26 19.30 24.60
CA LEU A 393 -1.61 20.12 23.45
C LEU A 393 -0.80 19.65 22.23
N ILE A 394 -1.50 19.25 21.18
CA ILE A 394 -0.94 18.93 19.88
C ILE A 394 -1.10 20.17 19.01
N LYS A 395 0.00 20.86 18.74
CA LYS A 395 -0.01 22.08 17.94
C LYS A 395 -0.31 21.77 16.46
N PRO A 396 -0.99 22.67 15.72
CA PRO A 396 -1.35 22.45 14.32
C PRO A 396 -0.17 22.09 13.41
N GLU A 397 1.01 22.65 13.66
CA GLU A 397 2.24 22.41 12.87
C GLU A 397 2.81 20.99 13.03
N PHE A 398 2.40 20.25 14.05
CA PHE A 398 2.82 18.86 14.23
C PHE A 398 1.88 17.86 13.54
N ILE A 399 0.78 18.33 12.95
CA ILE A 399 -0.29 17.49 12.39
C ILE A 399 -0.22 17.48 10.86
N ASN A 400 -0.08 16.28 10.30
CA ASN A 400 -0.35 16.02 8.89
C ASN A 400 -1.87 15.93 8.70
N LYS A 401 -2.49 17.05 8.33
CA LYS A 401 -3.94 17.14 8.12
C LYS A 401 -4.38 16.23 6.97
N ASP A 402 -5.53 15.58 7.13
CA ASP A 402 -6.11 14.64 6.16
C ASP A 402 -5.20 13.45 5.80
N ASP A 403 -4.19 13.18 6.63
CA ASP A 403 -3.23 12.09 6.44
C ASP A 403 -3.00 11.34 7.77
N ALA A 404 -2.20 10.29 7.69
CA ALA A 404 -1.74 9.46 8.78
C ALA A 404 -0.76 10.23 9.70
N ASN A 405 -1.01 10.16 11.00
CA ASN A 405 -0.16 10.73 12.05
C ASN A 405 0.27 9.63 13.03
N LEU A 406 1.57 9.50 13.28
CA LEU A 406 2.09 8.55 14.26
C LEU A 406 1.95 9.15 15.67
N LEU A 407 1.18 8.49 16.54
CA LEU A 407 1.13 8.76 17.97
C LEU A 407 1.98 7.73 18.71
N VAL A 408 2.94 8.20 19.51
CA VAL A 408 3.75 7.37 20.39
C VAL A 408 3.56 7.80 21.83
N ILE A 409 3.41 6.84 22.74
CA ILE A 409 3.29 7.06 24.17
C ILE A 409 4.28 6.15 24.89
N ARG A 410 5.04 6.73 25.81
CA ARG A 410 5.98 6.03 26.69
C ARG A 410 5.51 6.17 28.12
N ILE A 411 5.53 5.06 28.86
CA ILE A 411 5.14 4.99 30.27
C ILE A 411 6.33 4.46 31.09
N GLU A 412 6.77 5.23 32.09
CA GLU A 412 7.74 4.81 33.10
C GLU A 412 7.02 4.57 34.43
N ASP A 413 6.90 3.29 34.82
CA ASP A 413 6.62 2.72 36.15
C ASP A 413 5.91 1.36 35.97
N ALA A 414 6.61 0.28 36.33
CA ALA A 414 6.13 -1.10 36.22
C ALA A 414 4.93 -1.43 37.13
N LYS A 415 4.70 -0.66 38.20
CA LYS A 415 3.60 -0.88 39.15
C LYS A 415 2.35 -0.05 38.84
N ALA A 416 2.40 0.80 37.81
CA ALA A 416 1.32 1.72 37.47
C ALA A 416 -0.03 0.97 37.37
N GLN A 417 -0.97 1.40 38.21
CA GLN A 417 -2.35 0.93 38.23
C GLN A 417 -2.93 0.94 36.81
N LYS A 418 -3.55 -0.17 36.41
CA LYS A 418 -4.37 -0.36 35.19
C LYS A 418 -3.91 0.53 34.02
N ASN A 419 -3.05 0.07 33.10
CA ASN A 419 -2.78 0.80 31.85
C ASN A 419 -4.12 1.27 31.21
N GLN A 420 -4.46 2.55 31.39
CA GLN A 420 -5.74 3.13 30.98
C GLN A 420 -5.64 3.83 29.62
N LEU A 421 -4.65 3.48 28.79
CA LEU A 421 -4.55 4.03 27.44
C LEU A 421 -5.79 3.75 26.58
N HIS A 422 -6.57 2.74 26.93
CA HIS A 422 -7.90 2.52 26.32
C HIS A 422 -8.91 3.64 26.61
N LEU A 423 -8.66 4.50 27.59
CA LEU A 423 -9.43 5.72 27.88
C LEU A 423 -8.79 6.96 27.26
N ALA A 424 -7.72 6.81 26.47
CA ALA A 424 -7.13 7.93 25.75
C ALA A 424 -8.10 8.43 24.68
N ASN A 425 -8.21 9.75 24.58
CA ASN A 425 -9.08 10.41 23.62
C ASN A 425 -8.35 11.58 22.96
N LEU A 426 -8.54 11.70 21.65
CA LEU A 426 -8.14 12.88 20.90
C LEU A 426 -9.36 13.82 20.81
N VAL A 427 -9.21 15.06 21.27
CA VAL A 427 -10.31 16.04 21.36
C VAL A 427 -9.93 17.32 20.62
N GLY A 428 -10.76 17.67 19.63
CA GLY A 428 -10.73 18.94 18.90
C GLY A 428 -12.14 19.51 18.82
N LYS A 429 -12.60 19.84 17.62
CA LYS A 429 -14.05 20.10 17.39
C LYS A 429 -14.91 18.86 17.64
N ASN A 430 -14.33 17.69 17.37
CA ASN A 430 -14.92 16.37 17.62
C ASN A 430 -13.98 15.57 18.53
N SER A 431 -14.47 14.43 19.04
CA SER A 431 -13.69 13.51 19.87
C SER A 431 -13.52 12.14 19.21
N LEU A 432 -12.34 11.55 19.33
CA LEU A 432 -12.03 10.19 18.90
C LEU A 432 -11.47 9.39 20.07
N SER A 433 -12.15 8.29 20.41
CA SER A 433 -11.63 7.30 21.35
C SER A 433 -10.49 6.52 20.72
N LEU A 434 -9.41 6.32 21.48
CA LEU A 434 -8.25 5.54 21.08
C LEU A 434 -8.25 4.14 21.72
N ALA A 435 -9.41 3.67 22.18
CA ALA A 435 -9.63 2.26 22.53
C ALA A 435 -9.56 1.38 21.28
N GLY A 436 -8.75 0.33 21.30
CA GLY A 436 -8.59 -0.54 20.13
C GLY A 436 -7.20 -1.13 20.03
N ARG A 437 -6.73 -1.35 18.80
CA ARG A 437 -5.43 -1.99 18.54
C ARG A 437 -4.30 -0.98 18.55
N TRP A 438 -3.24 -1.35 19.25
CA TRP A 438 -1.99 -0.59 19.37
C TRP A 438 -0.82 -1.54 19.15
N GLU A 439 0.35 -0.98 18.90
CA GLU A 439 1.61 -1.70 18.95
C GLU A 439 2.30 -1.40 20.28
N ALA A 440 2.79 -2.44 20.96
CA ALA A 440 3.50 -2.31 22.22
C ALA A 440 4.90 -2.92 22.17
N ARG A 441 5.81 -2.31 22.91
CA ARG A 441 7.20 -2.78 23.08
C ARG A 441 7.72 -2.43 24.48
N LEU A 442 8.59 -3.28 25.02
CA LEU A 442 9.28 -3.10 26.29
C LEU A 442 10.76 -2.82 26.05
N GLY A 443 11.28 -1.79 26.71
CA GLY A 443 12.67 -1.36 26.56
C GLY A 443 12.80 0.15 26.68
N ASP A 444 14.03 0.65 26.64
CA ASP A 444 14.34 2.06 26.85
C ASP A 444 15.23 2.60 25.73
N ASP A 445 14.67 2.70 24.53
CA ASP A 445 15.34 3.24 23.36
C ASP A 445 14.57 4.47 22.88
N SER A 446 15.19 5.64 22.97
CA SER A 446 14.59 6.92 22.60
C SER A 446 14.25 7.03 21.11
N SER A 447 14.87 6.21 20.24
CA SER A 447 14.58 6.21 18.80
C SER A 447 13.15 5.77 18.48
N TRP A 448 12.48 5.07 19.42
CA TRP A 448 11.11 4.57 19.26
C TRP A 448 10.04 5.67 19.35
N SER A 449 10.43 6.90 19.64
CA SER A 449 9.55 8.09 19.63
C SER A 449 9.08 8.49 18.23
N ASN A 450 9.72 7.99 17.17
CA ASN A 450 9.36 8.27 15.79
C ASN A 450 9.71 7.09 14.86
N ILE A 451 9.39 7.24 13.58
CA ILE A 451 9.84 6.37 12.49
C ILE A 451 10.48 7.22 11.36
N PRO A 452 11.39 6.68 10.55
CA PRO A 452 12.09 7.44 9.50
C PRO A 452 11.23 7.81 8.28
N LEU A 453 10.02 7.27 8.16
CA LEU A 453 9.10 7.54 7.05
C LEU A 453 7.81 8.23 7.51
N PRO A 454 7.10 8.93 6.61
CA PRO A 454 5.71 9.32 6.89
C PRO A 454 4.86 8.14 7.37
N ALA A 455 3.99 8.37 8.35
CA ALA A 455 3.22 7.32 9.03
C ALA A 455 2.41 6.43 8.07
N LYS A 456 1.89 6.99 6.98
CA LYS A 456 1.15 6.23 5.95
C LYS A 456 1.95 5.11 5.29
N PHE A 457 3.28 5.22 5.27
CA PHE A 457 4.18 4.23 4.67
C PHE A 457 4.73 3.25 5.70
N GLY A 458 5.12 3.72 6.89
CA GLY A 458 5.84 2.90 7.87
C GLY A 458 4.95 2.20 8.91
N THR A 459 3.69 2.62 9.09
CA THR A 459 2.83 2.04 10.13
C THR A 459 2.00 0.87 9.62
N SER A 460 1.80 -0.11 10.50
CA SER A 460 0.93 -1.25 10.23
C SER A 460 -0.54 -0.79 10.10
N PRO A 461 -1.29 -1.29 9.11
CA PRO A 461 -2.73 -1.02 9.01
C PRO A 461 -3.51 -1.54 10.23
N ASN A 462 -2.95 -2.48 10.99
CA ASN A 462 -3.62 -3.04 12.16
C ASN A 462 -3.89 -2.00 13.25
N VAL A 463 -3.04 -0.97 13.36
CA VAL A 463 -3.02 0.02 14.43
C VAL A 463 -3.36 1.40 13.88
N PHE A 464 -4.52 1.48 13.24
CA PHE A 464 -5.00 2.70 12.59
C PHE A 464 -6.36 3.11 13.17
N PHE A 465 -6.43 4.34 13.67
CA PHE A 465 -7.64 5.01 14.11
C PHE A 465 -8.07 6.03 13.06
N GLU A 466 -9.32 5.95 12.64
CA GLU A 466 -9.93 6.90 11.72
C GLU A 466 -11.29 7.32 12.30
N PRO A 467 -11.62 8.62 12.30
CA PRO A 467 -12.96 9.05 12.64
C PRO A 467 -14.02 8.38 11.77
N SER A 468 -15.10 7.94 12.40
CA SER A 468 -16.32 7.62 11.65
C SER A 468 -16.78 8.88 10.92
N LYS A 469 -16.94 8.77 9.61
CA LYS A 469 -17.46 9.85 8.75
C LYS A 469 -18.92 10.16 9.06
#